data_AF-A0A950SY68-F1
#
_entry.id   AF-A0A950SY68-F1
#
_cell.length_a   1.000
_cell.length_b   1.000
_cell.length_c   1.000
_cell.angle_alpha   90.00
_cell.angle_beta   90.00
_cell.angle_gamma   90.00
#
_symmetry.space_group_name_H-M   'P 1'
#
loop_
_entity.id
_entity.type
_entity.pdbx_description
1 polymer ?
#
loop_
_entity_poly.entity_id
_entity_poly.type
_entity_poly.pdbx_seq_one_letter_code
_entity_poly.pdbx_strand_id
1 'polypeptide(L)'
;MVDWSAATVPRTGRDSIWICWHARDSERLENPPTRRIAKSILGDWLAAALERGERVLLGFDFPFGYPVGFAARLGLSGPPWRAVWDEIARLIEDTEGNGNNRFRVAAELNQRVSNGCFPFWGRPPGFDTPLLGSKHHRRHEGSGLAERRLVDLYIPSAQPCWKLLGSGSVGGQALTGIPMVRALRDDPRWIDRARVWPFETGLQVPDQGSVVFAEVYPSLWAVSPADGEPKDAAQVRSVARFFAESDRAGKLAALFAGDPTLTPEQRHRVETEEAWTLGVTAARQRPIPVPAMAPRAGALPASSPTFPRKRGREGWGSNGEQERAQHCIPVVPGYTYLKDPAEISRRSFALIRAEADLTRFPQALKPLALRLAHAAGDSTILGDLGWSKGAVAAGRRALAAGAPILVDAGMVAAGIKLDPSRIICKLHDPETARQAAAERTTRSAAAAERWRPYLPGAVVAIGNAPTALFRLLELLAQGAPQPALILGFPVGFVGAAEAKAALADFGQGLEFITLHGRRGGSALAAAAVNALALPQ
;
A
#
# COMPACT_ATOMS: atom_id res chain seq x y z
N MET A 1 17.76 6.68 4.77
CA MET A 1 16.62 5.91 4.22
C MET A 1 15.62 6.88 3.64
N VAL A 2 15.10 6.59 2.45
CA VAL A 2 14.15 7.43 1.73
C VAL A 2 12.96 6.59 1.28
N ASP A 3 11.76 6.98 1.71
CA ASP A 3 10.48 6.53 1.14
C ASP A 3 10.07 7.56 0.09
N TRP A 4 9.89 7.10 -1.14
CA TRP A 4 9.71 7.95 -2.31
C TRP A 4 8.28 7.94 -2.81
N SER A 5 7.73 9.09 -3.16
CA SER A 5 6.35 9.18 -3.66
C SER A 5 6.29 9.62 -5.11
N ALA A 6 5.50 8.88 -5.90
CA ALA A 6 5.11 9.24 -7.25
C ALA A 6 3.89 10.19 -7.29
N ALA A 7 3.52 10.84 -6.18
CA ALA A 7 2.41 11.80 -6.16
C ALA A 7 2.56 12.86 -7.27
N THR A 8 1.45 13.25 -7.89
CA THR A 8 1.42 14.26 -8.98
C THR A 8 1.20 15.69 -8.48
N VAL A 9 1.07 15.86 -7.17
CA VAL A 9 0.88 17.14 -6.48
C VAL A 9 1.73 17.15 -5.21
N PRO A 10 2.06 18.32 -4.65
CA PRO A 10 2.78 18.40 -3.39
C PRO A 10 1.99 17.72 -2.26
N ARG A 11 2.67 16.91 -1.43
CA ARG A 11 2.02 16.15 -0.35
C ARG A 11 2.97 15.93 0.82
N THR A 12 2.43 16.07 2.04
CA THR A 12 3.05 15.65 3.30
C THR A 12 2.15 14.64 4.02
N GLY A 13 2.68 13.94 5.01
CA GLY A 13 1.99 12.92 5.78
C GLY A 13 2.01 11.55 5.10
N ARG A 14 0.85 10.89 5.09
CA ARG A 14 0.71 9.53 4.57
C ARG A 14 0.90 9.48 3.05
N ASP A 15 1.53 8.41 2.56
CA ASP A 15 1.74 8.15 1.12
C ASP A 15 2.51 9.31 0.43
N SER A 16 3.51 9.85 1.12
CA SER A 16 4.35 10.99 0.71
C SER A 16 5.84 10.72 0.93
N ILE A 17 6.71 11.66 0.54
CA ILE A 17 8.16 11.45 0.63
C ILE A 17 8.63 11.58 2.08
N TRP A 18 9.29 10.56 2.61
CA TRP A 18 9.94 10.63 3.92
C TRP A 18 11.43 10.39 3.80
N ILE A 19 12.24 11.21 4.47
CA ILE A 19 13.68 11.06 4.51
C ILE A 19 14.10 10.95 5.97
N CYS A 20 14.72 9.84 6.34
CA CYS A 20 15.37 9.71 7.63
C CYS A 20 16.88 9.57 7.45
N TRP A 21 17.62 10.43 8.12
CA TRP A 21 19.06 10.33 8.32
C TRP A 21 19.36 9.93 9.75
N HIS A 22 20.23 8.95 9.92
CA HIS A 22 20.69 8.50 11.22
C HIS A 22 22.23 8.49 11.21
N ALA A 23 22.84 9.27 12.10
CA ALA A 23 24.27 9.25 12.40
C ALA A 23 24.49 8.58 13.77
N ARG A 24 25.72 8.54 14.27
CA ARG A 24 26.02 7.89 15.56
C ARG A 24 25.17 8.45 16.72
N ASP A 25 25.01 9.77 16.76
CA ASP A 25 24.38 10.48 17.89
C ASP A 25 23.23 11.41 17.48
N SER A 26 22.83 11.39 16.19
CA SER A 26 21.76 12.24 15.70
C SER A 26 20.82 11.54 14.75
N GLU A 27 19.55 11.91 14.84
CA GLU A 27 18.47 11.48 13.96
C GLU A 27 17.83 12.74 13.38
N ARG A 28 17.62 12.74 12.06
CA ARG A 28 16.95 13.82 11.34
C ARG A 28 15.88 13.20 10.46
N LEU A 29 14.63 13.65 10.62
CA LEU A 29 13.48 13.14 9.88
C LEU A 29 12.80 14.30 9.17
N GLU A 30 12.69 14.20 7.85
CA GLU A 30 12.09 15.21 6.98
C GLU A 30 10.95 14.62 6.16
N ASN A 31 9.93 15.44 5.89
CA ASN A 31 8.78 15.09 5.07
C ASN A 31 8.57 16.13 3.96
N PRO A 32 9.48 16.20 2.97
CA PRO A 32 9.43 17.22 1.94
C PRO A 32 8.17 17.06 1.08
N PRO A 33 7.47 18.16 0.75
CA PRO A 33 6.24 18.08 -0.02
C PRO A 33 6.47 17.73 -1.49
N THR A 34 7.69 17.93 -2.02
CA THR A 34 8.03 17.70 -3.44
C THR A 34 9.33 16.94 -3.63
N ARG A 35 9.45 16.24 -4.76
CA ARG A 35 10.67 15.51 -5.15
C ARG A 35 11.87 16.43 -5.34
N ARG A 36 11.64 17.67 -5.79
CA ARG A 36 12.68 18.70 -5.91
C ARG A 36 13.25 19.11 -4.54
N ILE A 37 12.39 19.38 -3.56
CA ILE A 37 12.83 19.71 -2.20
C ILE A 37 13.56 18.52 -1.58
N ALA A 38 13.03 17.30 -1.77
CA ALA A 38 13.69 16.07 -1.32
C ALA A 38 15.12 15.94 -1.88
N LYS A 39 15.31 16.18 -3.18
CA LYS A 39 16.64 16.17 -3.82
C LYS A 39 17.58 17.23 -3.21
N SER A 40 17.09 18.44 -2.95
CA SER A 40 17.90 19.50 -2.31
C SER A 40 18.37 19.07 -0.93
N ILE A 41 17.45 18.62 -0.08
CA ILE A 41 17.76 18.14 1.28
C ILE A 41 18.82 17.03 1.25
N LEU A 42 18.64 16.04 0.37
CA LEU A 42 19.60 14.94 0.21
C LEU A 42 20.97 15.46 -0.25
N GLY A 43 21.00 16.37 -1.23
CA GLY A 43 22.23 16.97 -1.72
C GLY A 43 22.99 17.74 -0.64
N ASP A 44 22.29 18.53 0.17
CA ASP A 44 22.89 19.31 1.26
C ASP A 44 23.42 18.40 2.38
N TRP A 45 22.66 17.35 2.73
CA TRP A 45 23.08 16.39 3.74
C TRP A 45 24.29 15.56 3.30
N LEU A 46 24.34 15.15 2.02
CA LEU A 46 25.48 14.45 1.45
C LEU A 46 26.72 15.33 1.42
N ALA A 47 26.59 16.59 0.95
CA ALA A 47 27.71 17.55 0.95
C ALA A 47 28.31 17.69 2.36
N ALA A 48 27.46 17.97 3.35
CA ALA A 48 27.91 18.14 4.74
C ALA A 48 28.54 16.87 5.32
N ALA A 49 28.01 15.69 5.01
CA ALA A 49 28.60 14.42 5.45
C ALA A 49 29.99 14.18 4.86
N LEU A 50 30.16 14.47 3.58
CA LEU A 50 31.43 14.29 2.89
C LEU A 50 32.49 15.31 3.31
N GLU A 51 32.09 16.53 3.66
CA GLU A 51 32.98 17.54 4.27
C GLU A 51 33.53 17.05 5.61
N ARG A 52 32.74 16.26 6.36
CA ARG A 52 33.18 15.61 7.61
C ARG A 52 33.95 14.30 7.39
N GLY A 53 34.18 13.90 6.14
CA GLY A 53 34.85 12.63 5.82
C GLY A 53 34.02 11.38 6.11
N GLU A 54 32.70 11.51 6.25
CA GLU A 54 31.81 10.40 6.55
C GLU A 54 31.56 9.50 5.32
N ARG A 55 31.26 8.22 5.58
CA ARG A 55 30.69 7.31 4.59
C ARG A 55 29.17 7.25 4.77
N VAL A 56 28.43 7.24 3.68
CA VAL A 56 26.97 7.34 3.66
C VAL A 56 26.39 6.18 2.86
N LEU A 57 25.47 5.43 3.50
CA LEU A 57 24.56 4.53 2.82
C LEU A 57 23.20 5.22 2.63
N LEU A 58 22.80 5.44 1.39
CA LEU A 58 21.54 6.06 1.02
C LEU A 58 20.60 5.03 0.38
N GLY A 59 19.69 4.49 1.19
CA GLY A 59 18.67 3.53 0.77
C GLY A 59 17.38 4.17 0.25
N PHE A 60 16.82 3.65 -0.85
CA PHE A 60 15.54 4.07 -1.45
C PHE A 60 14.55 2.91 -1.54
N ASP A 61 13.26 3.19 -1.42
CA ASP A 61 12.18 2.19 -1.33
C ASP A 61 11.64 1.64 -2.66
N PHE A 62 12.28 1.98 -3.79
CA PHE A 62 11.85 1.59 -5.13
C PHE A 62 12.91 0.80 -5.90
N PRO A 63 12.50 -0.03 -6.88
CA PRO A 63 13.40 -0.79 -7.73
C PRO A 63 14.44 0.07 -8.47
N PHE A 64 15.70 -0.33 -8.40
CA PHE A 64 16.78 0.28 -9.19
C PHE A 64 16.91 -0.34 -10.58
N GLY A 65 16.60 -1.63 -10.71
CA GLY A 65 16.74 -2.36 -11.96
C GLY A 65 15.41 -2.82 -12.55
N TYR A 66 15.51 -3.37 -13.76
CA TYR A 66 14.40 -3.98 -14.48
C TYR A 66 14.80 -5.39 -14.92
N PRO A 67 13.84 -6.33 -15.07
CA PRO A 67 14.10 -7.67 -15.57
C PRO A 67 15.02 -7.69 -16.79
N VAL A 68 15.96 -8.65 -16.81
CA VAL A 68 17.00 -8.75 -17.85
C VAL A 68 16.40 -8.75 -19.26
N GLY A 69 17.05 -8.04 -20.18
CA GLY A 69 16.63 -7.89 -21.57
C GLY A 69 15.65 -6.75 -21.80
N PHE A 70 15.38 -5.90 -20.81
CA PHE A 70 14.60 -4.68 -20.98
C PHE A 70 15.39 -3.63 -21.76
N ALA A 71 16.65 -3.38 -21.39
CA ALA A 71 17.54 -2.46 -22.09
C ALA A 71 17.72 -2.86 -23.57
N ALA A 72 17.95 -4.16 -23.81
CA ALA A 72 18.09 -4.72 -25.15
C ALA A 72 16.85 -4.51 -26.01
N ARG A 73 15.64 -4.74 -25.46
CA ARG A 73 14.37 -4.50 -26.18
C ARG A 73 14.11 -3.02 -26.48
N LEU A 74 14.63 -2.13 -25.67
CA LEU A 74 14.57 -0.69 -25.94
C LEU A 74 15.58 -0.24 -27.00
N GLY A 75 16.48 -1.12 -27.45
CA GLY A 75 17.55 -0.81 -28.40
C GLY A 75 18.62 0.09 -27.80
N LEU A 76 18.85 0.00 -26.50
CA LEU A 76 19.81 0.85 -25.78
C LEU A 76 21.22 0.25 -25.82
N SER A 77 22.22 1.14 -25.85
CA SER A 77 23.64 0.79 -25.90
C SER A 77 24.35 1.15 -24.59
N GLY A 78 25.42 0.42 -24.26
CA GLY A 78 26.20 0.60 -23.03
C GLY A 78 25.78 -0.35 -21.90
N PRO A 79 26.25 -0.11 -20.66
CA PRO A 79 25.84 -0.93 -19.51
C PRO A 79 24.31 -0.91 -19.33
N PRO A 80 23.61 -2.05 -19.33
CA PRO A 80 22.14 -2.11 -19.41
C PRO A 80 21.41 -1.26 -18.37
N TRP A 81 21.78 -1.39 -17.08
CA TRP A 81 21.19 -0.60 -16.01
C TRP A 81 21.34 0.91 -16.23
N ARG A 82 22.54 1.35 -16.65
CA ARG A 82 22.88 2.76 -16.83
C ARG A 82 22.14 3.34 -18.02
N ALA A 83 22.10 2.60 -19.12
CA ALA A 83 21.40 3.01 -20.32
C ALA A 83 19.88 3.18 -20.07
N VAL A 84 19.28 2.27 -19.30
CA VAL A 84 17.87 2.39 -18.89
C VAL A 84 17.65 3.61 -17.98
N TRP A 85 18.56 3.86 -17.03
CA TRP A 85 18.48 5.06 -16.17
C TRP A 85 18.60 6.36 -16.96
N ASP A 86 19.56 6.42 -17.88
CA ASP A 86 19.75 7.57 -18.78
C ASP A 86 18.51 7.80 -19.64
N GLU A 87 17.90 6.74 -20.17
CA GLU A 87 16.70 6.84 -20.99
C GLU A 87 15.46 7.27 -20.20
N ILE A 88 15.25 6.72 -19.00
CA ILE A 88 14.16 7.17 -18.12
C ILE A 88 14.36 8.64 -17.74
N ALA A 89 15.59 9.04 -17.39
CA ALA A 89 15.89 10.43 -17.05
C ALA A 89 15.71 11.39 -18.23
N ARG A 90 15.92 10.92 -19.47
CA ARG A 90 15.67 11.70 -20.69
C ARG A 90 14.18 11.90 -20.95
N LEU A 91 13.35 10.89 -20.68
CA LEU A 91 11.92 10.88 -20.98
C LEU A 91 11.05 11.50 -19.90
N ILE A 92 11.45 11.37 -18.63
CA ILE A 92 10.65 11.82 -17.50
C ILE A 92 10.73 13.34 -17.34
N GLU A 93 9.58 13.96 -17.41
CA GLU A 93 9.35 15.34 -17.00
C GLU A 93 8.79 15.34 -15.58
N ASP A 94 9.40 16.12 -14.70
CA ASP A 94 8.98 16.29 -13.31
C ASP A 94 9.06 17.77 -12.92
N THR A 95 7.89 18.36 -12.66
CA THR A 95 7.78 19.80 -12.37
C THR A 95 8.03 20.09 -10.90
N GLU A 96 8.30 21.36 -10.58
CA GLU A 96 8.49 21.81 -9.20
C GLU A 96 7.28 21.51 -8.30
N GLY A 97 6.08 21.45 -8.90
CA GLY A 97 4.82 21.10 -8.24
C GLY A 97 4.48 19.61 -8.24
N ASN A 98 5.47 18.71 -8.43
CA ASN A 98 5.30 17.24 -8.54
C ASN A 98 4.52 16.75 -9.77
N GLY A 99 4.08 17.63 -10.67
CA GLY A 99 3.45 17.20 -11.93
C GLY A 99 4.44 16.38 -12.75
N ASN A 100 4.05 15.22 -13.25
CA ASN A 100 4.96 14.36 -14.02
C ASN A 100 4.25 13.57 -15.12
N ASN A 101 5.02 13.21 -16.14
CA ASN A 101 4.54 12.54 -17.35
C ASN A 101 4.69 11.00 -17.29
N ARG A 102 4.91 10.38 -16.12
CA ARG A 102 5.30 8.95 -15.99
C ARG A 102 4.42 7.95 -16.73
N PHE A 103 3.11 8.20 -16.83
CA PHE A 103 2.19 7.31 -17.56
C PHE A 103 2.39 7.40 -19.08
N ARG A 104 2.74 8.57 -19.61
CA ARG A 104 3.14 8.76 -21.02
C ARG A 104 4.45 8.04 -21.30
N VAL A 105 5.44 8.24 -20.42
CA VAL A 105 6.74 7.55 -20.53
C VAL A 105 6.57 6.04 -20.51
N ALA A 106 5.77 5.50 -19.59
CA ALA A 106 5.51 4.07 -19.57
C ALA A 106 4.80 3.55 -20.82
N ALA A 107 3.87 4.32 -21.39
CA ALA A 107 3.22 3.97 -22.65
C ALA A 107 4.21 3.96 -23.83
N GLU A 108 5.13 4.93 -23.88
CA GLU A 108 6.20 5.00 -24.88
C GLU A 108 7.18 3.82 -24.74
N LEU A 109 7.61 3.51 -23.51
CA LEU A 109 8.47 2.36 -23.24
C LEU A 109 7.77 1.05 -23.63
N ASN A 110 6.47 0.92 -23.35
CA ASN A 110 5.69 -0.25 -23.77
C ASN A 110 5.61 -0.39 -25.30
N GLN A 111 5.40 0.72 -26.01
CA GLN A 111 5.39 0.74 -27.46
C GLN A 111 6.72 0.25 -28.04
N ARG A 112 7.84 0.70 -27.48
CA ARG A 112 9.17 0.29 -27.96
C ARG A 112 9.48 -1.16 -27.64
N VAL A 113 9.07 -1.65 -26.47
CA VAL A 113 9.38 -3.01 -26.02
C VAL A 113 8.52 -4.07 -26.69
N SER A 114 7.24 -3.79 -26.93
CA SER A 114 6.28 -4.79 -27.39
C SER A 114 5.34 -4.34 -28.50
N ASN A 115 5.44 -3.07 -28.93
CA ASN A 115 4.44 -2.42 -29.78
C ASN A 115 3.01 -2.60 -29.25
N GLY A 116 2.87 -2.58 -27.92
CA GLY A 116 1.64 -2.95 -27.22
C GLY A 116 1.58 -2.39 -25.80
N CYS A 117 0.77 -3.00 -24.93
CA CYS A 117 0.58 -2.57 -23.54
C CYS A 117 1.45 -3.34 -22.53
N PHE A 118 2.68 -3.65 -22.90
CA PHE A 118 3.63 -4.42 -22.10
C PHE A 118 5.03 -3.81 -22.15
N PRO A 119 5.80 -3.78 -21.04
CA PRO A 119 5.53 -4.47 -19.78
C PRO A 119 4.77 -3.68 -18.71
N PHE A 120 4.80 -2.34 -18.76
CA PHE A 120 4.18 -1.49 -17.75
C PHE A 120 2.65 -1.57 -17.77
N TRP A 121 2.04 -1.42 -16.59
CA TRP A 121 0.59 -1.43 -16.43
C TRP A 121 0.16 -0.65 -15.18
N GLY A 122 -1.13 -0.33 -15.09
CA GLY A 122 -1.72 0.50 -14.05
C GLY A 122 -1.76 1.97 -14.48
N ARG A 123 -2.95 2.46 -14.81
CA ARG A 123 -3.15 3.85 -15.26
C ARG A 123 -4.39 4.46 -14.61
N PRO A 124 -4.44 5.80 -14.43
CA PRO A 124 -5.65 6.45 -13.96
C PRO A 124 -6.75 6.36 -15.04
N PRO A 125 -8.05 6.39 -14.66
CA PRO A 125 -9.16 6.24 -15.61
C PRO A 125 -9.15 7.24 -16.78
N GLY A 126 -8.69 8.47 -16.54
CA GLY A 126 -8.63 9.52 -17.55
C GLY A 126 -7.45 9.46 -18.52
N PHE A 127 -6.52 8.50 -18.37
CA PHE A 127 -5.38 8.35 -19.27
C PHE A 127 -5.65 7.23 -20.27
N ASP A 128 -6.29 7.51 -21.40
CA ASP A 128 -6.72 6.46 -22.35
C ASP A 128 -5.73 6.24 -23.50
N THR A 129 -5.12 5.06 -23.55
CA THR A 129 -4.17 4.65 -24.60
C THR A 129 -4.16 3.12 -24.71
N PRO A 130 -4.00 2.55 -25.92
CA PRO A 130 -3.82 1.10 -26.10
C PRO A 130 -2.45 0.60 -25.65
N LEU A 131 -1.50 1.51 -25.38
CA LEU A 131 -0.11 1.21 -25.03
C LEU A 131 0.10 1.07 -23.51
N LEU A 132 -0.94 1.28 -22.69
CA LEU A 132 -0.84 1.11 -21.25
C LEU A 132 -2.16 0.56 -20.70
N GLY A 133 -2.11 -0.62 -20.07
CA GLY A 133 -3.28 -1.26 -19.46
C GLY A 133 -3.64 -0.64 -18.10
N SER A 134 -4.92 -0.66 -17.71
CA SER A 134 -5.35 -0.28 -16.36
C SER A 134 -5.08 -1.36 -15.31
N LYS A 135 -4.90 -2.60 -15.73
CA LYS A 135 -4.57 -3.76 -14.91
C LYS A 135 -3.51 -4.60 -15.62
N HIS A 136 -2.88 -5.50 -14.88
CA HIS A 136 -2.01 -6.54 -15.44
C HIS A 136 -2.78 -7.39 -16.46
N HIS A 137 -2.09 -7.85 -17.49
CA HIS A 137 -2.62 -8.80 -18.47
C HIS A 137 -1.52 -9.77 -18.91
N ARG A 138 -1.91 -11.02 -19.19
CA ARG A 138 -0.99 -12.13 -19.47
C ARG A 138 -0.63 -12.30 -20.94
N ARG A 139 -1.04 -11.38 -21.83
CA ARG A 139 -0.89 -11.55 -23.30
C ARG A 139 0.56 -11.69 -23.78
N HIS A 140 1.53 -11.32 -22.93
CA HIS A 140 2.95 -11.40 -23.24
C HIS A 140 3.71 -12.40 -22.32
N GLU A 141 3.00 -13.29 -21.61
CA GLU A 141 3.63 -14.46 -20.98
C GLU A 141 4.19 -15.38 -22.09
N GLY A 142 5.47 -15.15 -22.45
CA GLY A 142 6.13 -15.80 -23.59
C GLY A 142 6.93 -14.84 -24.49
N SER A 143 6.81 -13.51 -24.28
CA SER A 143 7.57 -12.51 -25.05
C SER A 143 9.06 -12.48 -24.69
N GLY A 144 9.47 -13.17 -23.62
CA GLY A 144 10.85 -13.31 -23.14
C GLY A 144 11.32 -12.20 -22.18
N LEU A 145 10.43 -11.33 -21.68
CA LEU A 145 10.73 -10.41 -20.57
C LEU A 145 9.96 -10.89 -19.33
N ALA A 146 10.63 -11.05 -18.20
CA ALA A 146 9.98 -11.54 -16.99
C ALA A 146 9.07 -10.47 -16.36
N GLU A 147 7.96 -10.91 -15.76
CA GLU A 147 7.08 -10.01 -14.97
C GLU A 147 7.78 -9.53 -13.69
N ARG A 148 8.68 -10.33 -13.14
CA ARG A 148 9.36 -10.08 -11.87
C ARG A 148 10.86 -10.21 -12.04
N ARG A 149 11.60 -9.38 -11.31
CA ARG A 149 13.05 -9.53 -11.16
C ARG A 149 13.34 -10.74 -10.29
N LEU A 150 14.57 -11.23 -10.33
CA LEU A 150 15.00 -12.34 -9.50
C LEU A 150 14.77 -12.06 -8.02
N VAL A 151 15.14 -10.87 -7.54
CA VAL A 151 14.92 -10.48 -6.13
C VAL A 151 13.45 -10.41 -5.74
N ASP A 152 12.56 -10.05 -6.67
CA ASP A 152 11.12 -9.98 -6.40
C ASP A 152 10.51 -11.38 -6.17
N LEU A 153 11.18 -12.46 -6.60
CA LEU A 153 10.81 -13.85 -6.29
C LEU A 153 11.23 -14.26 -4.87
N TYR A 154 12.23 -13.58 -4.31
CA TYR A 154 12.73 -13.84 -2.96
C TYR A 154 11.90 -13.14 -1.89
N ILE A 155 11.14 -12.12 -2.29
CA ILE A 155 10.26 -11.33 -1.42
C ILE A 155 8.79 -11.59 -1.84
N PRO A 156 8.06 -12.50 -1.19
CA PRO A 156 6.70 -12.88 -1.63
C PRO A 156 5.72 -11.70 -1.75
N SER A 157 5.89 -10.65 -0.93
CA SER A 157 5.06 -9.45 -0.95
C SER A 157 5.45 -8.40 -1.99
N ALA A 158 6.62 -8.55 -2.64
CA ALA A 158 7.07 -7.60 -3.65
C ALA A 158 6.12 -7.60 -4.86
N GLN A 159 5.85 -6.40 -5.36
CA GLN A 159 5.10 -6.20 -6.58
C GLN A 159 6.07 -5.98 -7.75
N PRO A 160 5.70 -6.37 -8.97
CA PRO A 160 6.46 -6.07 -10.17
C PRO A 160 6.83 -4.60 -10.31
N CYS A 161 8.06 -4.31 -10.75
CA CYS A 161 8.52 -2.97 -11.12
C CYS A 161 7.71 -2.36 -12.29
N TRP A 162 6.90 -3.17 -12.98
CA TRP A 162 6.01 -2.76 -14.06
C TRP A 162 4.73 -2.06 -13.59
N LYS A 163 4.33 -2.23 -12.32
CA LYS A 163 3.07 -1.72 -11.78
C LYS A 163 3.18 -0.25 -11.40
N LEU A 164 2.50 0.63 -12.13
CA LEU A 164 2.58 2.09 -11.96
C LEU A 164 1.56 2.69 -10.99
N LEU A 165 0.43 2.01 -10.75
CA LEU A 165 -0.67 2.52 -9.95
C LEU A 165 -1.40 1.43 -9.15
N GLY A 166 -1.89 1.79 -7.97
CA GLY A 166 -2.66 0.91 -7.08
C GLY A 166 -1.86 0.47 -5.86
N SER A 167 -2.44 -0.38 -5.01
CA SER A 167 -1.79 -0.83 -3.78
C SER A 167 -0.45 -1.52 -4.06
N GLY A 168 0.62 -1.05 -3.41
CA GLY A 168 1.98 -1.58 -3.56
C GLY A 168 2.62 -1.30 -4.93
N SER A 169 2.13 -0.34 -5.71
CA SER A 169 2.75 0.03 -6.98
C SER A 169 4.11 0.70 -6.77
N VAL A 170 5.17 0.07 -7.28
CA VAL A 170 6.54 0.59 -7.19
C VAL A 170 7.08 1.10 -8.53
N GLY A 171 6.47 0.76 -9.66
CA GLY A 171 6.92 1.21 -10.97
C GLY A 171 6.78 2.71 -11.18
N GLY A 172 5.73 3.31 -10.64
CA GLY A 172 5.57 4.76 -10.67
C GLY A 172 6.61 5.48 -9.81
N GLN A 173 7.00 4.88 -8.68
CA GLN A 173 8.07 5.39 -7.81
C GLN A 173 9.41 5.25 -8.54
N ALA A 174 9.71 4.10 -9.16
CA ALA A 174 10.93 3.89 -9.93
C ALA A 174 11.09 4.89 -11.09
N LEU A 175 10.05 5.09 -11.92
CA LEU A 175 10.10 6.05 -13.03
C LEU A 175 10.36 7.49 -12.57
N THR A 176 9.88 7.89 -11.39
CA THR A 176 10.11 9.25 -10.86
C THR A 176 11.33 9.35 -9.95
N GLY A 177 11.82 8.24 -9.41
CA GLY A 177 12.93 8.16 -8.46
C GLY A 177 14.28 7.94 -9.12
N ILE A 178 14.35 7.11 -10.16
CA ILE A 178 15.59 6.82 -10.91
C ILE A 178 16.25 8.11 -11.43
N PRO A 179 15.53 9.06 -12.08
CA PRO A 179 16.15 10.32 -12.53
C PRO A 179 16.77 11.12 -11.39
N MET A 180 16.17 11.07 -10.19
CA MET A 180 16.69 11.75 -9.01
C MET A 180 17.94 11.05 -8.46
N VAL A 181 17.93 9.72 -8.32
CA VAL A 181 19.10 8.95 -7.84
C VAL A 181 20.26 9.12 -8.80
N ARG A 182 20.00 9.03 -10.11
CA ARG A 182 20.99 9.31 -11.16
C ARG A 182 21.59 10.70 -10.98
N ALA A 183 20.76 11.73 -10.82
CA ALA A 183 21.25 13.09 -10.66
C ALA A 183 22.02 13.32 -9.35
N LEU A 184 21.69 12.62 -8.26
CA LEU A 184 22.49 12.64 -7.04
C LEU A 184 23.81 11.90 -7.21
N ARG A 185 23.81 10.72 -7.84
CA ARG A 185 25.05 9.94 -8.09
C ARG A 185 26.01 10.70 -9.00
N ASP A 186 25.49 11.40 -10.01
CA ASP A 186 26.27 12.15 -10.98
C ASP A 186 26.60 13.60 -10.53
N ASP A 187 26.33 13.96 -9.27
CA ASP A 187 26.63 15.30 -8.75
C ASP A 187 28.17 15.53 -8.75
N PRO A 188 28.68 16.60 -9.38
CA PRO A 188 30.12 16.85 -9.48
C PRO A 188 30.85 16.91 -8.14
N ARG A 189 30.16 17.24 -7.04
CA ARG A 189 30.75 17.32 -5.70
C ARG A 189 31.26 15.96 -5.18
N TRP A 190 30.76 14.85 -5.71
CA TRP A 190 31.11 13.51 -5.23
C TRP A 190 30.99 12.38 -6.26
N ILE A 191 30.85 12.69 -7.55
CA ILE A 191 30.70 11.71 -8.62
C ILE A 191 31.75 10.58 -8.55
N ASP A 192 33.01 10.89 -8.25
CA ASP A 192 34.08 9.89 -8.16
C ASP A 192 33.98 8.99 -6.92
N ARG A 193 33.24 9.45 -5.90
CA ARG A 193 33.04 8.79 -4.59
C ARG A 193 31.65 8.16 -4.44
N ALA A 194 30.78 8.30 -5.42
CA ALA A 194 29.45 7.74 -5.43
C ALA A 194 29.39 6.40 -6.16
N ARG A 195 28.67 5.43 -5.60
CA ARG A 195 28.43 4.11 -6.21
C ARG A 195 26.98 3.70 -6.08
N VAL A 196 26.41 3.12 -7.13
CA VAL A 196 25.11 2.44 -7.14
C VAL A 196 25.34 0.96 -6.91
N TRP A 197 24.91 0.45 -5.77
CA TRP A 197 24.94 -0.97 -5.47
C TRP A 197 23.68 -1.67 -6.02
N PRO A 198 23.80 -2.89 -6.60
CA PRO A 198 25.03 -3.66 -6.83
C PRO A 198 25.73 -3.34 -8.17
N PHE A 199 25.16 -2.46 -9.00
CA PHE A 199 25.61 -2.27 -10.39
C PHE A 199 27.08 -1.86 -10.56
N GLU A 200 27.61 -1.05 -9.65
CA GLU A 200 28.99 -0.51 -9.75
C GLU A 200 29.96 -1.20 -8.78
N THR A 201 29.47 -2.17 -8.01
CA THR A 201 30.19 -2.72 -6.86
C THR A 201 30.12 -4.24 -6.80
N GLY A 202 29.27 -4.86 -7.61
CA GLY A 202 28.80 -6.23 -7.42
C GLY A 202 27.96 -6.37 -6.16
N LEU A 203 27.49 -7.59 -5.87
CA LEU A 203 26.93 -7.96 -4.57
C LEU A 203 28.06 -8.10 -3.53
N GLN A 204 28.75 -6.99 -3.28
CA GLN A 204 29.85 -6.85 -2.34
C GLN A 204 29.77 -5.49 -1.64
N VAL A 205 30.45 -5.38 -0.51
CA VAL A 205 30.62 -4.08 0.15
C VAL A 205 31.47 -3.20 -0.76
N PRO A 206 31.11 -1.94 -0.97
CA PRO A 206 31.92 -1.06 -1.81
C PRO A 206 33.28 -0.81 -1.16
N ASP A 207 34.34 -1.33 -1.78
CA ASP A 207 35.75 -1.14 -1.38
C ASP A 207 36.16 0.33 -1.50
N GLN A 208 35.56 1.03 -2.45
CA GLN A 208 35.72 2.45 -2.71
C GLN A 208 34.36 3.13 -2.80
N GLY A 209 34.26 4.34 -2.27
CA GLY A 209 33.04 5.13 -2.30
C GLY A 209 32.61 5.58 -0.90
N SER A 210 32.46 6.90 -0.77
CA SER A 210 31.93 7.53 0.44
C SER A 210 30.41 7.67 0.37
N VAL A 211 29.78 7.49 -0.78
CA VAL A 211 28.32 7.50 -0.94
C VAL A 211 27.87 6.25 -1.70
N VAL A 212 26.99 5.46 -1.09
CA VAL A 212 26.46 4.23 -1.66
C VAL A 212 24.95 4.36 -1.78
N PHE A 213 24.43 4.28 -3.00
CA PHE A 213 23.00 4.25 -3.29
C PHE A 213 22.56 2.79 -3.35
N ALA A 214 21.51 2.43 -2.62
CA ALA A 214 21.00 1.05 -2.59
C ALA A 214 19.47 1.01 -2.64
N GLU A 215 18.93 0.00 -3.30
CA GLU A 215 17.52 -0.37 -3.19
C GLU A 215 17.27 -1.07 -1.86
N VAL A 216 16.19 -0.67 -1.19
CA VAL A 216 15.79 -1.17 0.14
C VAL A 216 14.29 -1.43 0.09
N TYR A 217 13.79 -2.54 0.66
CA TYR A 217 12.35 -2.80 0.75
C TYR A 217 11.88 -2.67 2.19
N PRO A 218 11.35 -1.49 2.64
CA PRO A 218 11.14 -1.21 4.06
C PRO A 218 10.27 -2.23 4.80
N SER A 219 9.38 -2.92 4.08
CA SER A 219 8.53 -3.96 4.66
C SER A 219 9.28 -5.27 5.00
N LEU A 220 10.56 -5.42 4.62
CA LEU A 220 11.42 -6.48 5.16
C LEU A 220 11.66 -6.28 6.67
N TRP A 221 11.64 -5.05 7.17
CA TRP A 221 11.90 -4.78 8.58
C TRP A 221 10.57 -4.74 9.34
N ALA A 222 10.48 -5.56 10.39
CA ALA A 222 9.29 -5.65 11.23
C ALA A 222 9.15 -4.40 12.11
N VAL A 223 8.57 -3.33 11.56
CA VAL A 223 8.42 -2.04 12.23
C VAL A 223 7.04 -1.92 12.86
N SER A 224 7.01 -1.50 14.13
CA SER A 224 5.80 -1.07 14.84
C SER A 224 5.84 0.45 15.04
N PRO A 225 5.00 1.23 14.34
CA PRO A 225 4.93 2.67 14.52
C PRO A 225 4.56 3.06 15.95
N ALA A 226 5.12 4.16 16.45
CA ALA A 226 4.65 4.76 17.70
C ALA A 226 3.25 5.36 17.53
N ASP A 227 2.51 5.54 18.63
CA ASP A 227 1.15 6.10 18.59
C ASP A 227 1.12 7.47 17.90
N GLY A 228 0.29 7.59 16.86
CA GLY A 228 0.12 8.82 16.09
C GLY A 228 1.18 9.08 15.02
N GLU A 229 2.23 8.27 14.93
CA GLU A 229 3.26 8.39 13.89
C GLU A 229 2.76 7.83 12.54
N PRO A 230 2.95 8.55 11.42
CA PRO A 230 2.73 7.98 10.09
C PRO A 230 3.57 6.71 9.89
N LYS A 231 2.95 5.64 9.38
CA LYS A 231 3.64 4.37 9.15
C LYS A 231 4.92 4.54 8.32
N ASP A 232 4.84 5.34 7.26
CA ASP A 232 5.93 5.64 6.33
C ASP A 232 7.14 6.27 7.08
N ALA A 233 6.87 7.22 7.97
CA ALA A 233 7.86 7.84 8.86
C ALA A 233 8.53 6.83 9.80
N ALA A 234 7.72 6.00 10.45
CA ALA A 234 8.21 4.95 11.34
C ALA A 234 9.11 3.96 10.61
N GLN A 235 8.74 3.58 9.37
CA GLN A 235 9.50 2.66 8.54
C GLN A 235 10.85 3.25 8.15
N VAL A 236 10.91 4.46 7.61
CA VAL A 236 12.21 5.06 7.21
C VAL A 236 13.14 5.24 8.41
N ARG A 237 12.59 5.60 9.57
CA ARG A 237 13.35 5.80 10.79
C ARG A 237 13.93 4.51 11.34
N SER A 238 13.10 3.47 11.44
CA SER A 238 13.51 2.17 11.97
C SER A 238 14.57 1.51 11.08
N VAL A 239 14.40 1.59 9.75
CA VAL A 239 15.38 1.05 8.79
C VAL A 239 16.69 1.84 8.83
N ALA A 240 16.63 3.19 8.88
CA ALA A 240 17.83 4.01 8.99
C ALA A 240 18.62 3.70 10.27
N ARG A 241 17.91 3.55 11.40
CA ARG A 241 18.53 3.16 12.68
C ARG A 241 19.12 1.76 12.63
N PHE A 242 18.40 0.78 12.08
CA PHE A 242 18.88 -0.58 11.94
C PHE A 242 20.21 -0.64 11.16
N PHE A 243 20.32 0.11 10.05
CA PHE A 243 21.58 0.18 9.31
C PHE A 243 22.70 0.85 10.10
N ALA A 244 22.42 1.94 10.82
CA ALA A 244 23.42 2.62 11.66
C ALA A 244 23.91 1.72 12.83
N GLU A 245 23.01 0.98 13.47
CA GLU A 245 23.35 0.01 14.52
C GLU A 245 24.11 -1.18 13.96
N SER A 246 23.73 -1.68 12.79
CA SER A 246 24.44 -2.76 12.10
C SER A 246 25.85 -2.34 11.70
N ASP A 247 26.04 -1.10 11.26
CA ASP A 247 27.37 -0.54 10.95
C ASP A 247 28.24 -0.48 12.19
N ARG A 248 27.69 0.07 13.29
CA ARG A 248 28.38 0.13 14.59
C ARG A 248 28.78 -1.25 15.12
N ALA A 249 27.94 -2.26 14.87
CA ALA A 249 28.20 -3.64 15.26
C ALA A 249 29.11 -4.41 14.28
N GLY A 250 29.58 -3.78 13.19
CA GLY A 250 30.38 -4.45 12.14
C GLY A 250 29.60 -5.47 11.32
N LYS A 251 28.26 -5.41 11.33
CA LYS A 251 27.34 -6.36 10.68
C LYS A 251 26.74 -5.85 9.38
N LEU A 252 26.86 -4.55 9.08
CA LEU A 252 26.28 -3.95 7.88
C LEU A 252 26.83 -4.57 6.58
N ALA A 253 28.13 -4.90 6.56
CA ALA A 253 28.82 -5.48 5.43
C ALA A 253 28.12 -6.75 4.87
N ALA A 254 27.64 -7.61 5.74
CA ALA A 254 26.98 -8.86 5.35
C ALA A 254 25.68 -8.64 4.55
N LEU A 255 25.04 -7.48 4.69
CA LEU A 255 23.79 -7.17 3.98
C LEU A 255 24.00 -6.93 2.47
N PHE A 256 25.24 -6.67 2.04
CA PHE A 256 25.60 -6.40 0.64
C PHE A 256 25.87 -7.66 -0.19
N ALA A 257 26.04 -8.82 0.45
CA ALA A 257 26.51 -10.04 -0.21
C ALA A 257 25.47 -10.73 -1.12
N GLY A 258 24.18 -10.38 -0.97
CA GLY A 258 23.08 -11.08 -1.64
C GLY A 258 22.89 -12.51 -1.12
N ASP A 259 22.16 -13.35 -1.88
CA ASP A 259 22.05 -14.79 -1.57
C ASP A 259 23.31 -15.52 -2.07
N PRO A 260 24.03 -16.27 -1.21
CA PRO A 260 25.24 -16.99 -1.60
C PRO A 260 24.98 -18.15 -2.58
N THR A 261 23.74 -18.56 -2.78
CA THR A 261 23.33 -19.66 -3.68
C THR A 261 23.03 -19.21 -5.12
N LEU A 262 23.13 -17.91 -5.42
CA LEU A 262 22.95 -17.40 -6.78
C LEU A 262 23.98 -18.02 -7.73
N THR A 263 23.50 -18.54 -8.87
CA THR A 263 24.40 -18.99 -9.94
C THR A 263 25.19 -17.82 -10.54
N PRO A 264 26.33 -18.05 -11.21
CA PRO A 264 27.06 -16.98 -11.89
C PRO A 264 26.18 -16.16 -12.86
N GLU A 265 25.27 -16.81 -13.58
CA GLU A 265 24.35 -16.16 -14.52
C GLU A 265 23.31 -15.31 -13.79
N GLN A 266 22.77 -15.80 -12.67
CA GLN A 266 21.84 -15.06 -11.84
C GLN A 266 22.50 -13.82 -11.23
N ARG A 267 23.71 -13.99 -10.67
CA ARG A 267 24.53 -12.88 -10.15
C ARG A 267 24.83 -11.86 -11.24
N HIS A 268 25.22 -12.31 -12.43
CA HIS A 268 25.49 -11.43 -13.56
C HIS A 268 24.26 -10.58 -13.93
N ARG A 269 23.05 -11.17 -13.99
CA ARG A 269 21.80 -10.42 -14.26
C ARG A 269 21.51 -9.36 -13.20
N VAL A 270 21.73 -9.68 -11.93
CA VAL A 270 21.55 -8.77 -10.80
C VAL A 270 22.51 -7.58 -10.88
N GLU A 271 23.78 -7.84 -11.18
CA GLU A 271 24.85 -6.84 -11.24
C GLU A 271 24.83 -6.01 -12.54
N THR A 272 24.09 -6.43 -13.57
CA THR A 272 24.06 -5.73 -14.88
C THR A 272 22.75 -5.03 -15.20
N GLU A 273 21.60 -5.52 -14.74
CA GLU A 273 20.29 -4.99 -15.16
C GLU A 273 19.20 -5.01 -14.07
N GLU A 274 19.12 -6.07 -13.25
CA GLU A 274 17.96 -6.28 -12.36
C GLU A 274 18.08 -5.61 -10.98
N ALA A 275 19.30 -5.31 -10.52
CA ALA A 275 19.61 -4.91 -9.15
C ALA A 275 19.23 -5.96 -8.09
N TRP A 276 19.49 -5.62 -6.83
CA TRP A 276 19.12 -6.42 -5.66
C TRP A 276 18.60 -5.51 -4.55
N THR A 277 17.84 -6.09 -3.63
CA THR A 277 17.33 -5.40 -2.44
C THR A 277 18.27 -5.68 -1.27
N LEU A 278 18.78 -4.62 -0.65
CA LEU A 278 19.76 -4.73 0.44
C LEU A 278 19.20 -5.54 1.62
N GLY A 279 19.97 -6.52 2.10
CA GLY A 279 19.57 -7.41 3.21
C GLY A 279 18.78 -8.66 2.80
N VAL A 280 18.45 -8.86 1.52
CA VAL A 280 17.91 -10.14 1.04
C VAL A 280 19.06 -11.12 0.84
N THR A 281 19.07 -12.20 1.62
CA THR A 281 20.18 -13.18 1.65
C THR A 281 19.73 -14.62 1.48
N ALA A 282 18.41 -14.87 1.42
CA ALA A 282 17.84 -16.20 1.21
C ALA A 282 16.50 -16.13 0.47
N ALA A 283 16.14 -17.19 -0.24
CA ALA A 283 14.82 -17.36 -0.82
C ALA A 283 13.71 -17.29 0.25
N ARG A 284 12.56 -16.69 -0.11
CA ARG A 284 11.44 -16.42 0.81
C ARG A 284 11.90 -15.69 2.09
N GLN A 285 12.63 -14.60 1.90
CA GLN A 285 13.20 -13.79 2.98
C GLN A 285 12.13 -13.47 4.03
N ARG A 286 12.37 -13.91 5.27
CA ARG A 286 11.50 -13.59 6.41
C ARG A 286 11.73 -12.14 6.83
N PRO A 287 10.72 -11.48 7.43
CA PRO A 287 10.92 -10.17 8.02
C PRO A 287 12.10 -10.18 9.01
N ILE A 288 12.99 -9.22 8.87
CA ILE A 288 14.13 -8.98 9.75
C ILE A 288 13.58 -8.30 11.02
N PRO A 289 13.76 -8.91 12.21
CA PRO A 289 13.35 -8.28 13.46
C PRO A 289 14.13 -6.98 13.69
N VAL A 290 13.42 -5.92 14.05
CA VAL A 290 14.03 -4.66 14.51
C VAL A 290 13.86 -4.57 16.03
N PRO A 291 14.92 -4.31 16.82
CA PRO A 291 14.79 -4.11 18.26
C PRO A 291 13.78 -3.02 18.60
N ALA A 292 13.00 -3.23 19.66
CA ALA A 292 11.99 -2.27 20.11
C ALA A 292 12.64 -0.93 20.53
N MET A 293 11.94 0.17 20.25
CA MET A 293 12.38 1.52 20.59
C MET A 293 12.50 1.69 22.12
N ALA A 294 13.69 2.01 22.64
CA ALA A 294 13.80 2.56 23.98
C ALA A 294 13.16 3.97 24.00
N PRO A 295 12.31 4.31 24.97
CA PRO A 295 11.68 5.62 25.04
C PRO A 295 12.75 6.70 25.23
N ARG A 296 12.76 7.73 24.37
CA ARG A 296 13.58 8.92 24.56
C ARG A 296 12.99 9.76 25.70
N ALA A 297 13.82 10.10 26.68
CA ALA A 297 13.51 11.12 27.67
C ALA A 297 13.56 12.51 27.02
N GLY A 298 12.48 13.29 27.17
CA GLY A 298 12.46 14.73 26.90
C GLY A 298 12.24 15.15 25.45
N ALA A 299 10.98 15.29 25.05
CA ALA A 299 10.59 16.22 23.98
C ALA A 299 9.21 16.78 24.28
N LEU A 300 9.15 18.08 24.61
CA LEU A 300 7.93 18.85 24.79
C LEU A 300 7.25 19.04 23.41
N PRO A 301 5.90 19.11 23.33
CA PRO A 301 5.23 19.24 22.05
C PRO A 301 5.30 20.69 21.54
N ALA A 302 5.71 20.83 20.26
CA ALA A 302 5.68 22.08 19.53
C ALA A 302 4.25 22.46 19.11
N SER A 303 3.90 23.73 19.31
CA SER A 303 2.64 24.38 18.92
C SER A 303 2.50 24.46 17.40
N SER A 304 1.33 24.07 16.86
CA SER A 304 0.98 24.23 15.44
C SER A 304 0.30 25.58 15.18
N PRO A 305 0.67 26.33 14.11
CA PRO A 305 -0.06 27.53 13.71
C PRO A 305 -1.30 27.20 12.88
N THR A 306 -2.36 27.96 13.14
CA THR A 306 -3.65 27.96 12.45
C THR A 306 -3.57 28.61 11.06
N PHE A 307 -4.13 27.98 10.02
CA PHE A 307 -4.39 28.61 8.72
C PHE A 307 -5.90 28.80 8.47
N PRO A 308 -6.33 29.89 7.79
CA PRO A 308 -7.74 30.24 7.64
C PRO A 308 -8.44 29.54 6.48
N ARG A 309 -9.78 29.41 6.62
CA ARG A 309 -10.73 28.82 5.67
C ARG A 309 -10.84 29.62 4.36
N LYS A 310 -10.86 28.93 3.21
CA LYS A 310 -11.22 29.46 1.88
C LYS A 310 -12.74 29.74 1.77
N ARG A 311 -13.10 30.92 1.27
CA ARG A 311 -14.41 31.29 0.68
C ARG A 311 -14.33 31.21 -0.85
N GLY A 312 -15.48 30.98 -1.48
CA GLY A 312 -15.83 31.57 -2.78
C GLY A 312 -15.64 30.69 -4.01
N ARG A 313 -16.75 30.10 -4.47
CA ARG A 313 -17.01 29.77 -5.89
C ARG A 313 -17.41 31.04 -6.63
N GLU A 314 -16.92 31.22 -7.85
CA GLU A 314 -17.42 32.04 -8.97
C GLU A 314 -16.30 32.02 -10.04
N GLY A 315 -16.47 31.92 -11.35
CA GLY A 315 -17.58 31.71 -12.27
C GLY A 315 -16.95 31.31 -13.62
N TRP A 316 -17.68 30.53 -14.42
CA TRP A 316 -17.25 30.14 -15.78
C TRP A 316 -17.59 31.27 -16.76
N GLY A 317 -16.59 31.77 -17.47
CA GLY A 317 -16.71 32.67 -18.61
C GLY A 317 -16.33 31.95 -19.90
N SER A 318 -17.18 32.11 -20.90
CA SER A 318 -17.25 31.43 -22.19
C SER A 318 -16.42 32.07 -23.30
N ASN A 319 -16.19 31.26 -24.34
CA ASN A 319 -15.94 31.55 -25.76
C ASN A 319 -14.49 31.69 -26.27
N GLY A 320 -14.21 30.84 -27.26
CA GLY A 320 -13.07 30.84 -28.17
C GLY A 320 -13.31 29.76 -29.23
N GLU A 321 -13.81 30.18 -30.38
CA GLU A 321 -14.29 29.43 -31.56
C GLU A 321 -13.24 28.46 -32.14
N GLN A 322 -13.64 27.20 -32.38
CA GLN A 322 -13.85 26.58 -33.71
C GLN A 322 -12.71 26.78 -34.73
N GLU A 323 -11.95 25.71 -34.97
CA GLU A 323 -11.48 25.37 -36.31
C GLU A 323 -11.70 23.89 -36.62
N ARG A 324 -12.20 23.69 -37.84
CA ARG A 324 -12.73 22.44 -38.40
C ARG A 324 -11.57 21.56 -38.86
N ALA A 325 -11.51 20.33 -38.35
CA ALA A 325 -10.77 19.24 -38.99
C ALA A 325 -11.71 18.07 -39.25
N GLN A 326 -11.60 17.53 -40.45
CA GLN A 326 -12.52 16.61 -41.09
C GLN A 326 -12.71 15.31 -40.29
N HIS A 327 -13.97 14.88 -40.25
CA HIS A 327 -14.43 13.62 -39.68
C HIS A 327 -13.68 12.42 -40.27
N CYS A 328 -12.80 11.81 -39.48
CA CYS A 328 -12.60 10.36 -39.55
C CYS A 328 -13.41 9.75 -38.40
N ILE A 329 -14.51 9.09 -38.72
CA ILE A 329 -15.28 8.31 -37.73
C ILE A 329 -14.33 7.23 -37.20
N PRO A 330 -13.91 7.25 -35.92
CA PRO A 330 -13.08 6.20 -35.39
C PRO A 330 -13.93 4.95 -35.30
N VAL A 331 -13.50 3.87 -35.94
CA VAL A 331 -14.05 2.54 -35.68
C VAL A 331 -13.66 2.19 -34.24
N VAL A 332 -14.57 2.48 -33.30
CA VAL A 332 -14.40 2.12 -31.88
C VAL A 332 -14.26 0.60 -31.82
N PRO A 333 -13.14 0.04 -31.32
CA PRO A 333 -13.02 -1.41 -31.19
C PRO A 333 -14.12 -1.90 -30.26
N GLY A 334 -15.06 -2.66 -30.82
CA GLY A 334 -16.12 -3.30 -30.06
C GLY A 334 -15.53 -4.42 -29.23
N TYR A 335 -15.25 -4.17 -27.95
CA TYR A 335 -14.86 -5.24 -27.04
C TYR A 335 -16.04 -6.19 -26.83
N THR A 336 -15.81 -7.48 -27.09
CA THR A 336 -16.71 -8.56 -26.67
C THR A 336 -16.40 -8.89 -25.21
N TYR A 337 -17.12 -8.21 -24.32
CA TYR A 337 -17.19 -8.57 -22.91
C TYR A 337 -18.65 -8.71 -22.55
N LEU A 338 -18.88 -9.40 -21.45
CA LEU A 338 -20.20 -9.51 -20.92
C LEU A 338 -20.61 -8.15 -20.35
N LYS A 339 -21.50 -7.46 -21.06
CA LYS A 339 -21.99 -6.12 -20.70
C LYS A 339 -23.16 -6.16 -19.73
N ASP A 340 -23.79 -7.32 -19.59
CA ASP A 340 -24.91 -7.55 -18.69
C ASP A 340 -24.40 -7.74 -17.24
N PRO A 341 -24.66 -6.79 -16.33
CA PRO A 341 -24.27 -6.91 -14.93
C PRO A 341 -24.90 -8.11 -14.22
N ALA A 342 -26.11 -8.51 -14.61
CA ALA A 342 -26.80 -9.66 -14.05
C ALA A 342 -26.08 -10.96 -14.44
N GLU A 343 -25.72 -11.09 -15.71
CA GLU A 343 -24.96 -12.24 -16.22
C GLU A 343 -23.54 -12.28 -15.65
N ILE A 344 -22.87 -11.12 -15.45
CA ILE A 344 -21.55 -11.06 -14.79
C ILE A 344 -21.66 -11.62 -13.37
N SER A 345 -22.67 -11.15 -12.63
CA SER A 345 -22.92 -11.58 -11.27
C SER A 345 -23.25 -13.07 -11.23
N ARG A 346 -24.12 -13.55 -12.12
CA ARG A 346 -24.50 -14.96 -12.24
C ARG A 346 -23.29 -15.85 -12.50
N ARG A 347 -22.44 -15.49 -13.47
CA ARG A 347 -21.20 -16.23 -13.78
C ARG A 347 -20.20 -16.19 -12.64
N SER A 348 -20.02 -15.04 -11.99
CA SER A 348 -19.13 -14.91 -10.83
C SER A 348 -19.57 -15.83 -9.69
N PHE A 349 -20.86 -15.86 -9.34
CA PHE A 349 -21.36 -16.76 -8.30
C PHE A 349 -21.30 -18.24 -8.72
N ALA A 350 -21.45 -18.56 -10.01
CA ALA A 350 -21.27 -19.92 -10.50
C ALA A 350 -19.82 -20.41 -10.31
N LEU A 351 -18.84 -19.57 -10.65
CA LEU A 351 -17.41 -19.88 -10.46
C LEU A 351 -17.07 -20.05 -8.97
N ILE A 352 -17.55 -19.15 -8.11
CA ILE A 352 -17.32 -19.27 -6.66
C ILE A 352 -17.91 -20.57 -6.12
N ARG A 353 -19.10 -21.00 -6.57
CA ARG A 353 -19.69 -22.28 -6.15
C ARG A 353 -18.90 -23.50 -6.63
N ALA A 354 -18.19 -23.39 -7.76
CA ALA A 354 -17.34 -24.45 -8.27
C ALA A 354 -16.01 -24.57 -7.52
N GLU A 355 -15.51 -23.47 -6.96
CA GLU A 355 -14.23 -23.41 -6.24
C GLU A 355 -14.36 -23.53 -4.72
N ALA A 356 -15.48 -23.08 -4.15
CA ALA A 356 -15.70 -23.04 -2.71
C ALA A 356 -16.33 -24.33 -2.18
N ASP A 357 -15.69 -24.95 -1.20
CA ASP A 357 -16.36 -25.97 -0.38
C ASP A 357 -17.39 -25.31 0.53
N LEU A 358 -18.68 -25.48 0.16
CA LEU A 358 -19.81 -24.98 0.93
C LEU A 358 -20.46 -26.02 1.84
N THR A 359 -19.94 -27.24 1.89
CA THR A 359 -20.57 -28.37 2.60
C THR A 359 -20.65 -28.12 4.10
N ARG A 360 -19.65 -27.44 4.68
CA ARG A 360 -19.59 -27.09 6.10
C ARG A 360 -20.58 -25.99 6.53
N PHE A 361 -21.19 -25.26 5.59
CA PHE A 361 -22.05 -24.13 5.93
C PHE A 361 -23.53 -24.53 6.02
N PRO A 362 -24.25 -24.09 7.07
CA PRO A 362 -25.71 -24.19 7.11
C PRO A 362 -26.34 -23.52 5.89
N GLN A 363 -27.47 -24.05 5.42
CA GLN A 363 -28.15 -23.54 4.22
C GLN A 363 -28.42 -22.03 4.29
N ALA A 364 -28.79 -21.53 5.47
CA ALA A 364 -29.04 -20.10 5.70
C ALA A 364 -27.77 -19.22 5.55
N LEU A 365 -26.58 -19.76 5.82
CA LEU A 365 -25.31 -19.03 5.81
C LEU A 365 -24.63 -19.04 4.42
N LYS A 366 -24.94 -20.02 3.56
CA LYS A 366 -24.34 -20.15 2.22
C LYS A 366 -24.44 -18.88 1.36
N PRO A 367 -25.58 -18.16 1.28
CA PRO A 367 -25.65 -16.93 0.49
C PRO A 367 -24.72 -15.83 1.01
N LEU A 368 -24.53 -15.74 2.33
CA LEU A 368 -23.61 -14.80 2.96
C LEU A 368 -22.16 -15.20 2.68
N ALA A 369 -21.80 -16.47 2.87
CA ALA A 369 -20.47 -16.99 2.56
C ALA A 369 -20.07 -16.71 1.10
N LEU A 370 -20.96 -17.00 0.15
CA LEU A 370 -20.73 -16.70 -1.27
C LEU A 370 -20.48 -15.20 -1.54
N ARG A 371 -21.24 -14.32 -0.88
CA ARG A 371 -21.04 -12.87 -1.01
C ARG A 371 -19.73 -12.39 -0.41
N LEU A 372 -19.29 -12.99 0.70
CA LEU A 372 -17.98 -12.68 1.29
C LEU A 372 -16.84 -13.09 0.33
N ALA A 373 -16.88 -14.31 -0.22
CA ALA A 373 -15.90 -14.76 -1.20
C ALA A 373 -15.86 -13.87 -2.45
N HIS A 374 -17.04 -13.48 -2.97
CA HIS A 374 -17.15 -12.54 -4.09
C HIS A 374 -16.53 -11.17 -3.75
N ALA A 375 -16.82 -10.63 -2.56
CA ALA A 375 -16.32 -9.34 -2.13
C ALA A 375 -14.79 -9.33 -1.89
N ALA A 376 -14.22 -10.46 -1.47
CA ALA A 376 -12.76 -10.61 -1.36
C ALA A 376 -12.08 -10.90 -2.70
N GLY A 377 -12.80 -11.46 -3.68
CA GLY A 377 -12.18 -12.08 -4.85
C GLY A 377 -11.35 -13.32 -4.50
N ASP A 378 -11.64 -13.96 -3.37
CA ASP A 378 -10.88 -15.08 -2.81
C ASP A 378 -11.83 -16.03 -2.05
N SER A 379 -12.02 -17.24 -2.56
CA SER A 379 -12.85 -18.29 -1.94
C SER A 379 -12.16 -18.94 -0.73
N THR A 380 -10.83 -18.84 -0.59
CA THR A 380 -10.07 -19.45 0.51
C THR A 380 -10.33 -18.78 1.86
N ILE A 381 -10.92 -17.57 1.88
CA ILE A 381 -11.35 -16.91 3.12
C ILE A 381 -12.41 -17.74 3.84
N LEU A 382 -13.16 -18.57 3.10
CA LEU A 382 -14.23 -19.38 3.66
C LEU A 382 -13.71 -20.45 4.62
N GLY A 383 -12.42 -20.80 4.60
CA GLY A 383 -11.83 -21.67 5.61
C GLY A 383 -11.83 -21.07 7.02
N ASP A 384 -11.68 -19.75 7.12
CA ASP A 384 -11.51 -19.04 8.40
C ASP A 384 -12.82 -18.45 8.94
N LEU A 385 -13.95 -18.66 8.26
CA LEU A 385 -15.22 -18.08 8.68
C LEU A 385 -15.74 -18.77 9.96
N GLY A 386 -16.04 -17.96 10.98
CA GLY A 386 -16.64 -18.38 12.25
C GLY A 386 -17.99 -17.69 12.47
N TRP A 387 -18.94 -18.38 13.11
CA TRP A 387 -20.28 -17.86 13.37
C TRP A 387 -20.96 -18.53 14.57
N SER A 388 -21.90 -17.83 15.19
CA SER A 388 -22.84 -18.40 16.16
C SER A 388 -24.08 -19.00 15.46
N LYS A 389 -24.76 -19.95 16.12
CA LYS A 389 -25.86 -20.73 15.51
C LYS A 389 -27.04 -19.85 15.02
N GLY A 390 -27.38 -18.79 15.74
CA GLY A 390 -28.52 -17.92 15.43
C GLY A 390 -28.18 -16.71 14.56
N ALA A 391 -26.92 -16.51 14.18
CA ALA A 391 -26.41 -15.25 13.65
C ALA A 391 -27.19 -14.72 12.44
N VAL A 392 -27.41 -15.59 11.45
CA VAL A 392 -28.13 -15.23 10.21
C VAL A 392 -29.57 -14.85 10.51
N ALA A 393 -30.24 -15.62 11.37
CA ALA A 393 -31.64 -15.40 11.70
C ALA A 393 -31.82 -14.11 12.53
N ALA A 394 -30.93 -13.87 13.50
CA ALA A 394 -30.94 -12.66 14.31
C ALA A 394 -30.69 -11.40 13.47
N GLY A 395 -29.65 -11.42 12.63
CA GLY A 395 -29.34 -10.31 11.72
C GLY A 395 -30.46 -10.00 10.74
N ARG A 396 -31.06 -11.03 10.13
CA ARG A 396 -32.21 -10.86 9.22
C ARG A 396 -33.40 -10.22 9.92
N ARG A 397 -33.79 -10.73 11.10
CA ARG A 397 -34.90 -10.18 11.88
C ARG A 397 -34.65 -8.73 12.26
N ALA A 398 -33.46 -8.40 12.76
CA ALA A 398 -33.10 -7.04 13.13
C ALA A 398 -33.15 -6.08 11.93
N LEU A 399 -32.57 -6.48 10.80
CA LEU A 399 -32.57 -5.65 9.59
C LEU A 399 -33.98 -5.47 9.02
N ALA A 400 -34.83 -6.50 9.05
CA ALA A 400 -36.23 -6.42 8.64
C ALA A 400 -37.06 -5.52 9.57
N ALA A 401 -36.78 -5.54 10.87
CA ALA A 401 -37.44 -4.70 11.88
C ALA A 401 -36.97 -3.23 11.87
N GLY A 402 -36.11 -2.83 10.93
CA GLY A 402 -35.63 -1.45 10.85
C GLY A 402 -34.49 -1.10 11.81
N ALA A 403 -33.85 -2.09 12.46
CA ALA A 403 -32.79 -1.85 13.43
C ALA A 403 -31.64 -0.98 12.88
N PRO A 404 -31.01 -0.16 13.73
CA PRO A 404 -29.85 0.64 13.35
C PRO A 404 -28.64 -0.25 13.04
N ILE A 405 -27.77 0.25 12.15
CA ILE A 405 -26.55 -0.42 11.71
C ILE A 405 -25.37 0.41 12.19
N LEU A 406 -24.65 -0.08 13.20
CA LEU A 406 -23.53 0.63 13.80
C LEU A 406 -22.24 0.22 13.09
N VAL A 407 -21.46 1.19 12.61
CA VAL A 407 -20.28 0.91 11.79
C VAL A 407 -19.05 1.64 12.29
N ASP A 408 -17.90 0.95 12.26
CA ASP A 408 -16.63 1.47 12.79
C ASP A 408 -15.91 2.44 11.85
N ALA A 409 -16.21 2.39 10.55
CA ALA A 409 -15.54 3.19 9.53
C ALA A 409 -16.50 3.67 8.43
N GLY A 410 -16.23 4.87 7.89
CA GLY A 410 -17.00 5.44 6.78
C GLY A 410 -17.01 4.57 5.52
N MET A 411 -15.95 3.78 5.27
CA MET A 411 -15.94 2.83 4.15
C MET A 411 -16.91 1.66 4.33
N VAL A 412 -17.19 1.24 5.59
CA VAL A 412 -18.22 0.21 5.84
C VAL A 412 -19.59 0.81 5.55
N ALA A 413 -19.85 2.03 6.04
CA ALA A 413 -21.08 2.77 5.77
C ALA A 413 -21.35 2.89 4.26
N ALA A 414 -20.35 3.34 3.50
CA ALA A 414 -20.45 3.55 2.06
C ALA A 414 -20.69 2.27 1.24
N GLY A 415 -20.31 1.10 1.77
CA GLY A 415 -20.51 -0.19 1.12
C GLY A 415 -21.90 -0.81 1.35
N ILE A 416 -22.66 -0.32 2.32
CA ILE A 416 -23.99 -0.84 2.68
C ILE A 416 -25.04 -0.23 1.74
N LYS A 417 -25.89 -1.08 1.15
CA LYS A 417 -26.90 -0.73 0.15
C LYS A 417 -28.31 -0.50 0.75
N LEU A 418 -28.39 -0.39 2.07
CA LEU A 418 -29.63 -0.13 2.80
C LEU A 418 -29.80 1.37 3.02
N ASP A 419 -30.97 1.76 3.54
CA ASP A 419 -31.27 3.16 3.85
C ASP A 419 -30.14 3.79 4.72
N PRO A 420 -29.43 4.82 4.20
CA PRO A 420 -28.38 5.50 4.93
C PRO A 420 -28.82 6.10 6.26
N SER A 421 -30.11 6.42 6.43
CA SER A 421 -30.66 6.97 7.69
C SER A 421 -30.49 6.00 8.88
N ARG A 422 -30.39 4.70 8.59
CA ARG A 422 -30.21 3.63 9.57
C ARG A 422 -28.74 3.40 9.95
N ILE A 423 -27.80 3.99 9.22
CA ILE A 423 -26.37 3.71 9.35
C ILE A 423 -25.73 4.76 10.26
N ILE A 424 -25.16 4.31 11.38
CA ILE A 424 -24.57 5.18 12.40
C ILE A 424 -23.06 4.95 12.44
N CYS A 425 -22.29 5.93 11.94
CA CYS A 425 -20.84 5.98 12.05
C CYS A 425 -20.43 7.17 12.92
N LYS A 426 -19.93 6.90 14.14
CA LYS A 426 -19.48 7.95 15.07
C LYS A 426 -18.02 8.33 14.90
N LEU A 427 -17.29 7.69 13.98
CA LEU A 427 -15.85 7.90 13.80
C LEU A 427 -15.45 9.35 13.51
N HIS A 428 -16.29 10.07 12.74
CA HIS A 428 -16.03 11.45 12.31
C HIS A 428 -16.74 12.52 13.17
N ASP A 429 -17.41 12.11 14.24
CA ASP A 429 -18.00 13.04 15.20
C ASP A 429 -16.88 13.80 15.94
N PRO A 430 -16.88 15.15 15.97
CA PRO A 430 -15.88 15.93 16.69
C PRO A 430 -15.72 15.52 18.16
N GLU A 431 -16.81 15.10 18.81
CA GLU A 431 -16.74 14.69 20.22
C GLU A 431 -16.03 13.34 20.39
N THR A 432 -16.12 12.44 19.40
CA THR A 432 -15.33 11.19 19.39
C THR A 432 -13.84 11.48 19.40
N ALA A 433 -13.39 12.49 18.65
CA ALA A 433 -11.97 12.86 18.63
C ALA A 433 -11.52 13.45 19.97
N ARG A 434 -12.35 14.30 20.59
CA ARG A 434 -12.10 14.84 21.95
C ARG A 434 -12.02 13.72 22.99
N GLN A 435 -12.99 12.81 22.99
CA GLN A 435 -13.04 11.69 23.92
C GLN A 435 -11.83 10.77 23.76
N ALA A 436 -11.46 10.42 22.52
CA ALA A 436 -10.29 9.59 22.23
C ALA A 436 -9.01 10.19 22.79
N ALA A 437 -8.82 11.51 22.66
CA ALA A 437 -7.66 12.21 23.20
C ALA A 437 -7.67 12.23 24.73
N ALA A 438 -8.82 12.49 25.36
CA ALA A 438 -8.97 12.53 26.82
C ALA A 438 -8.71 11.17 27.47
N GLU A 439 -9.22 10.09 26.87
CA GLU A 439 -9.09 8.72 27.38
C GLU A 439 -7.81 8.01 26.90
N ARG A 440 -6.98 8.68 26.08
CA ARG A 440 -5.78 8.11 25.44
C ARG A 440 -6.06 6.79 24.72
N THR A 441 -7.17 6.75 23.98
CA THR A 441 -7.62 5.58 23.23
C THR A 441 -7.75 5.90 21.74
N THR A 442 -8.05 4.90 20.92
CA THR A 442 -8.25 5.12 19.48
C THR A 442 -9.60 5.80 19.23
N ARG A 443 -9.69 6.58 18.14
CA ARG A 443 -10.98 7.15 17.70
C ARG A 443 -12.04 6.09 17.44
N SER A 444 -11.66 4.91 16.99
CA SER A 444 -12.60 3.82 16.74
C SER A 444 -13.11 3.16 18.03
N ALA A 445 -12.27 3.05 19.07
CA ALA A 445 -12.71 2.63 20.40
C ALA A 445 -13.63 3.67 21.05
N ALA A 446 -13.26 4.96 21.01
CA ALA A 446 -14.12 6.04 21.49
C ALA A 446 -15.45 6.12 20.71
N ALA A 447 -15.44 5.84 19.41
CA ALA A 447 -16.66 5.76 18.60
C ALA A 447 -17.57 4.63 19.07
N ALA A 448 -16.99 3.49 19.47
CA ALA A 448 -17.73 2.36 20.01
C ALA A 448 -18.38 2.69 21.38
N GLU A 449 -17.74 3.52 22.21
CA GLU A 449 -18.37 4.04 23.45
C GLU A 449 -19.69 4.75 23.15
N ARG A 450 -19.68 5.58 22.11
CA ARG A 450 -20.84 6.39 21.69
C ARG A 450 -21.95 5.56 21.04
N TRP A 451 -21.77 4.25 20.87
CA TRP A 451 -22.80 3.33 20.41
C TRP A 451 -23.77 2.90 21.50
N ARG A 452 -23.44 3.05 22.80
CA ARG A 452 -24.27 2.60 23.93
C ARG A 452 -25.78 2.88 23.77
N PRO A 453 -26.22 4.10 23.38
CA PRO A 453 -27.65 4.40 23.24
C PRO A 453 -28.35 3.63 22.11
N TYR A 454 -27.58 3.16 21.13
CA TYR A 454 -28.07 2.53 19.92
C TYR A 454 -27.85 1.00 19.90
N LEU A 455 -27.11 0.44 20.87
CA LEU A 455 -26.80 -0.99 20.92
C LEU A 455 -28.02 -1.92 20.99
N PRO A 456 -29.07 -1.64 21.79
CA PRO A 456 -30.20 -2.56 21.92
C PRO A 456 -30.79 -2.96 20.56
N GLY A 457 -30.66 -4.24 20.20
CA GLY A 457 -31.21 -4.78 18.95
C GLY A 457 -30.50 -4.36 17.65
N ALA A 458 -29.38 -3.64 17.73
CA ALA A 458 -28.64 -3.19 16.54
C ALA A 458 -27.92 -4.32 15.80
N VAL A 459 -27.57 -4.07 14.54
CA VAL A 459 -26.55 -4.84 13.82
C VAL A 459 -25.26 -4.03 13.83
N VAL A 460 -24.21 -4.56 14.47
CA VAL A 460 -22.91 -3.90 14.52
C VAL A 460 -22.01 -4.49 13.45
N ALA A 461 -21.40 -3.67 12.60
CA ALA A 461 -20.50 -4.10 11.54
C ALA A 461 -19.15 -3.40 11.65
N ILE A 462 -18.13 -4.17 12.03
CA ILE A 462 -16.76 -3.70 12.26
C ILE A 462 -15.89 -4.25 11.15
N GLY A 463 -15.43 -3.41 10.24
CA GLY A 463 -14.65 -3.82 9.06
C GLY A 463 -13.20 -3.37 9.09
N ASN A 464 -12.80 -2.46 9.98
CA ASN A 464 -11.48 -1.85 9.95
C ASN A 464 -10.73 -1.96 11.28
N ALA A 465 -11.31 -1.53 12.38
CA ALA A 465 -10.58 -1.29 13.63
C ALA A 465 -10.78 -2.42 14.66
N PRO A 466 -9.74 -3.22 14.98
CA PRO A 466 -9.82 -4.22 16.05
C PRO A 466 -10.13 -3.60 17.41
N THR A 467 -9.64 -2.38 17.66
CA THR A 467 -9.88 -1.65 18.91
C THR A 467 -11.34 -1.26 19.12
N ALA A 468 -12.12 -1.05 18.05
CA ALA A 468 -13.57 -0.88 18.17
C ALA A 468 -14.25 -2.18 18.64
N LEU A 469 -13.78 -3.33 18.15
CA LEU A 469 -14.32 -4.64 18.53
C LEU A 469 -13.96 -4.97 19.97
N PHE A 470 -12.69 -4.81 20.38
CA PHE A 470 -12.31 -4.97 21.79
C PHE A 470 -13.13 -4.08 22.70
N ARG A 471 -13.24 -2.78 22.37
CA ARG A 471 -14.00 -1.86 23.20
C ARG A 471 -15.46 -2.30 23.30
N LEU A 472 -16.10 -2.67 22.19
CA LEU A 472 -17.47 -3.18 22.22
C LEU A 472 -17.63 -4.38 23.16
N LEU A 473 -16.72 -5.34 23.12
CA LEU A 473 -16.77 -6.51 24.02
C LEU A 473 -16.61 -6.10 25.49
N GLU A 474 -15.74 -5.13 25.79
CA GLU A 474 -15.62 -4.57 27.15
C GLU A 474 -16.93 -3.91 27.61
N LEU A 475 -17.61 -3.16 26.73
CA LEU A 475 -18.91 -2.55 27.04
C LEU A 475 -19.95 -3.61 27.39
N LEU A 476 -20.01 -4.68 26.61
CA LEU A 476 -20.93 -5.79 26.84
C LEU A 476 -20.62 -6.51 28.15
N ALA A 477 -19.33 -6.72 28.46
CA ALA A 477 -18.91 -7.31 29.73
C ALA A 477 -19.25 -6.40 30.93
N GLN A 478 -19.30 -5.08 30.72
CA GLN A 478 -19.74 -4.09 31.70
C GLN A 478 -21.28 -3.97 31.81
N GLY A 479 -22.04 -4.82 31.11
CA GLY A 479 -23.51 -4.83 31.16
C GLY A 479 -24.19 -3.87 30.18
N ALA A 480 -23.48 -3.39 29.15
CA ALA A 480 -24.14 -2.67 28.06
C ALA A 480 -25.17 -3.59 27.35
N PRO A 481 -26.28 -3.05 26.83
CA PRO A 481 -27.26 -3.85 26.10
C PRO A 481 -26.63 -4.59 24.92
N GLN A 482 -27.04 -5.83 24.71
CA GLN A 482 -26.51 -6.64 23.61
C GLN A 482 -27.11 -6.19 22.25
N PRO A 483 -26.28 -6.10 21.20
CA PRO A 483 -26.78 -5.98 19.83
C PRO A 483 -27.43 -7.29 19.39
N ALA A 484 -28.28 -7.22 18.36
CA ALA A 484 -28.87 -8.40 17.76
C ALA A 484 -27.84 -9.25 16.99
N LEU A 485 -26.78 -8.63 16.45
CA LEU A 485 -25.72 -9.31 15.73
C LEU A 485 -24.44 -8.46 15.67
N ILE A 486 -23.27 -9.10 15.83
CA ILE A 486 -21.95 -8.50 15.54
C ILE A 486 -21.33 -9.14 14.30
N LEU A 487 -21.03 -8.33 13.29
CA LEU A 487 -20.26 -8.68 12.11
C LEU A 487 -18.81 -8.21 12.33
N GLY A 488 -17.99 -9.08 12.90
CA GLY A 488 -16.60 -8.80 13.27
C GLY A 488 -15.63 -9.13 12.15
N PHE A 489 -15.37 -8.18 11.25
CA PHE A 489 -14.40 -8.31 10.16
C PHE A 489 -13.26 -7.28 10.20
N PRO A 490 -12.74 -6.83 11.36
CA PRO A 490 -11.57 -5.95 11.34
C PRO A 490 -10.39 -6.64 10.63
N VAL A 491 -9.73 -5.88 9.76
CA VAL A 491 -8.50 -6.29 9.08
C VAL A 491 -7.30 -5.70 9.81
N GLY A 492 -6.22 -6.46 9.94
CA GLY A 492 -5.02 -5.91 10.56
C GLY A 492 -3.99 -6.95 10.90
N PHE A 493 -2.75 -6.48 11.07
CA PHE A 493 -1.63 -7.30 11.51
C PHE A 493 -1.49 -7.34 13.03
N VAL A 494 -2.10 -6.38 13.73
CA VAL A 494 -2.05 -6.23 15.19
C VAL A 494 -3.48 -6.19 15.72
N GLY A 495 -3.80 -7.06 16.68
CA GLY A 495 -5.07 -7.07 17.40
C GLY A 495 -6.27 -7.62 16.63
N ALA A 496 -6.20 -7.74 15.30
CA ALA A 496 -7.35 -8.21 14.50
C ALA A 496 -7.68 -9.67 14.79
N ALA A 497 -6.68 -10.56 14.79
CA ALA A 497 -6.89 -11.98 15.05
C ALA A 497 -7.40 -12.21 16.48
N GLU A 498 -6.81 -11.49 17.42
CA GLU A 498 -7.11 -11.53 18.85
C GLU A 498 -8.51 -10.98 19.15
N ALA A 499 -8.90 -9.86 18.54
CA ALA A 499 -10.24 -9.27 18.73
C ALA A 499 -11.35 -10.20 18.20
N LYS A 500 -11.09 -10.89 17.09
CA LYS A 500 -12.06 -11.81 16.47
C LYS A 500 -12.12 -13.15 17.21
N ALA A 501 -11.00 -13.61 17.76
CA ALA A 501 -11.01 -14.73 18.70
C ALA A 501 -11.79 -14.35 19.97
N ALA A 502 -11.51 -13.19 20.57
CA ALA A 502 -12.26 -12.69 21.73
C ALA A 502 -13.76 -12.56 21.46
N LEU A 503 -14.18 -12.14 20.27
CA LEU A 503 -15.59 -12.13 19.86
C LEU A 503 -16.18 -13.54 19.82
N ALA A 504 -15.45 -14.50 19.24
CA ALA A 504 -15.91 -15.87 19.14
C ALA A 504 -16.00 -16.57 20.52
N ASP A 505 -15.10 -16.20 21.42
CA ASP A 505 -14.98 -16.75 22.78
C ASP A 505 -15.83 -16.00 23.81
N PHE A 506 -16.46 -14.87 23.45
CA PHE A 506 -17.13 -13.97 24.39
C PHE A 506 -18.26 -14.64 25.18
N GLY A 507 -18.98 -15.60 24.57
CA GLY A 507 -20.11 -16.29 25.19
C GLY A 507 -21.34 -15.39 25.39
N GLN A 508 -22.22 -15.77 26.34
CA GLN A 508 -23.40 -15.00 26.77
C GLN A 508 -24.53 -14.83 25.73
N GLY A 509 -24.70 -15.77 24.80
CA GLY A 509 -25.79 -15.73 23.82
C GLY A 509 -25.62 -14.65 22.73
N LEU A 510 -24.45 -14.02 22.67
CA LEU A 510 -24.13 -13.01 21.67
C LEU A 510 -24.02 -13.63 20.28
N GLU A 511 -24.82 -13.12 19.35
CA GLU A 511 -24.78 -13.58 17.97
C GLU A 511 -23.69 -12.86 17.17
N PHE A 512 -22.87 -13.63 16.43
CA PHE A 512 -21.77 -13.08 15.66
C PHE A 512 -21.49 -13.83 14.35
N ILE A 513 -20.87 -13.11 13.40
CA ILE A 513 -20.15 -13.69 12.26
C ILE A 513 -18.80 -12.99 12.16
N THR A 514 -17.73 -13.76 12.01
CA THR A 514 -16.36 -13.26 11.94
C THR A 514 -15.50 -14.05 10.96
N LEU A 515 -14.32 -13.54 10.65
CA LEU A 515 -13.30 -14.19 9.84
C LEU A 515 -12.01 -14.28 10.65
N HIS A 516 -11.63 -15.46 11.13
CA HIS A 516 -10.44 -15.62 12.00
C HIS A 516 -9.14 -15.18 11.31
N GLY A 517 -8.08 -14.95 12.10
CA GLY A 517 -6.78 -14.50 11.60
C GLY A 517 -6.76 -13.01 11.22
N ARG A 518 -5.92 -12.62 10.27
CA ARG A 518 -5.66 -11.19 9.94
C ARG A 518 -6.57 -10.61 8.85
N ARG A 519 -7.20 -11.49 8.06
CA ARG A 519 -8.06 -11.10 6.92
C ARG A 519 -9.36 -10.47 7.42
N GLY A 520 -9.92 -9.55 6.65
CA GLY A 520 -11.10 -8.78 7.04
C GLY A 520 -11.31 -7.66 6.03
N GLY A 521 -11.97 -6.60 6.46
CA GLY A 521 -12.03 -5.36 5.70
C GLY A 521 -13.45 -4.80 5.60
N SER A 522 -13.52 -3.51 5.29
CA SER A 522 -14.81 -2.83 5.13
C SER A 522 -15.70 -3.44 4.07
N ALA A 523 -15.10 -3.95 2.97
CA ALA A 523 -15.84 -4.63 1.91
C ALA A 523 -16.56 -5.90 2.42
N LEU A 524 -15.91 -6.68 3.30
CA LEU A 524 -16.51 -7.90 3.87
C LEU A 524 -17.61 -7.57 4.87
N ALA A 525 -17.37 -6.61 5.76
CA ALA A 525 -18.39 -6.15 6.71
C ALA A 525 -19.65 -5.65 5.98
N ALA A 526 -19.48 -4.81 4.96
CA ALA A 526 -20.59 -4.31 4.16
C ALA A 526 -21.28 -5.42 3.34
N ALA A 527 -20.52 -6.35 2.75
CA ALA A 527 -21.07 -7.48 2.01
C ALA A 527 -21.90 -8.40 2.92
N ALA A 528 -21.49 -8.62 4.17
CA ALA A 528 -22.24 -9.38 5.16
C ALA A 528 -23.58 -8.70 5.50
N VAL A 529 -23.58 -7.40 5.81
CA VAL A 529 -24.82 -6.64 6.04
C VAL A 529 -25.76 -6.76 4.84
N ASN A 530 -25.25 -6.50 3.63
CA ASN A 530 -26.03 -6.57 2.40
C ASN A 530 -26.58 -7.98 2.15
N ALA A 531 -25.83 -9.03 2.49
CA ALA A 531 -26.26 -10.42 2.32
C ALA A 531 -27.41 -10.79 3.26
N LEU A 532 -27.40 -10.26 4.49
CA LEU A 532 -28.46 -10.48 5.47
C LEU A 532 -29.75 -9.76 5.09
N ALA A 533 -29.67 -8.64 4.37
CA ALA A 533 -30.85 -7.89 3.97
C ALA A 533 -31.53 -8.40 2.68
N LEU A 534 -30.96 -9.42 2.01
CA LEU A 534 -31.62 -10.01 0.85
C LEU A 534 -32.90 -10.79 1.26
N PRO A 535 -33.99 -10.69 0.47
CA PRO A 535 -35.08 -11.65 0.53
C PRO A 535 -34.56 -13.08 0.29
N GLN A 536 -35.20 -14.08 0.90
CA GLN A 536 -34.84 -15.48 0.68
C GLN A 536 -35.18 -15.95 -0.73
#